data_AF-A0A6C0KWE7-F1
#
_entry.id   AF-A0A6C0KWE7-F1
#
_cell.length_a   1.000
_cell.length_b   1.000
_cell.length_c   1.000
_cell.angle_alpha   90.00
_cell.angle_beta   90.00
_cell.angle_gamma   90.00
#
_symmetry.space_group_name_H-M   'P 1'
#
loop_
_entity.id
_entity.type
_entity.pdbx_description
1 polymer ?
#
loop_
_entity_poly.entity_id
_entity_poly.type
_entity_poly.pdbx_seq_one_letter_code
_entity_poly.pdbx_strand_id
1 'polypeptide(L)'
;MINRIVVDSFIGLLTGISMGATGIGAGLLSVPLLIYSGLSFKEAVSVSMLMQLLPQSILGVKNYWDEIQWGVSLRVIISSILGIYIGSYIVTNNIISEIMLYKILTIFLFFSSIYFYFNFWK
;
A
#
# COMPACT_ATOMS: atom_id res chain seq x y z
N MET A 1 15.44 14.97 16.46
CA MET A 1 14.23 15.38 15.70
C MET A 1 14.41 15.21 14.19
N ILE A 2 15.50 15.72 13.60
CA ILE A 2 15.84 15.61 12.16
C ILE A 2 15.82 14.15 11.67
N ASN A 3 16.43 13.22 12.42
CA ASN A 3 16.46 11.80 12.02
C ASN A 3 15.06 11.18 11.84
N ARG A 4 14.06 11.60 12.64
CA ARG A 4 12.71 11.03 12.54
C ARG A 4 11.95 11.58 11.33
N ILE A 5 12.16 12.85 10.99
CA ILE A 5 11.55 13.44 9.78
C ILE A 5 12.06 12.73 8.52
N VAL A 6 13.37 12.45 8.46
CA VAL A 6 13.98 11.73 7.34
C VAL A 6 13.45 10.30 7.24
N VAL A 7 13.36 9.59 8.37
CA VAL A 7 12.81 8.23 8.42
C VAL A 7 11.34 8.20 8.00
N ASP A 8 10.49 9.06 8.57
CA ASP A 8 9.07 9.11 8.24
C ASP A 8 8.85 9.43 6.75
N SER A 9 9.65 10.36 6.19
CA SER A 9 9.59 10.73 4.78
C SER A 9 10.04 9.59 3.86
N PHE A 10 11.08 8.85 4.27
CA PHE A 10 11.56 7.69 3.52
C PHE A 10 10.52 6.56 3.52
N ILE A 11 9.91 6.30 4.68
CA ILE A 11 8.82 5.31 4.82
C ILE A 11 7.65 5.72 3.92
N GLY A 12 7.19 6.97 3.99
CA GLY A 12 6.07 7.43 3.17
C GLY A 12 6.38 7.37 1.68
N LEU A 13 7.57 7.78 1.23
CA LEU A 13 7.98 7.62 -0.17
C LEU A 13 7.98 6.16 -0.61
N LEU A 14 8.64 5.27 0.14
CA LEU A 14 8.77 3.86 -0.22
C LEU A 14 7.40 3.17 -0.28
N THR A 15 6.59 3.35 0.77
CA THR A 15 5.23 2.80 0.84
C THR A 15 4.33 3.40 -0.23
N GLY A 16 4.44 4.70 -0.50
CA GLY A 16 3.71 5.38 -1.56
C GLY A 16 4.05 4.82 -2.94
N ILE A 17 5.33 4.62 -3.27
CA ILE A 17 5.75 4.01 -4.54
C ILE A 17 5.16 2.62 -4.68
N SER A 18 5.24 1.79 -3.63
CA SER A 18 4.66 0.45 -3.64
C SER A 18 3.14 0.48 -3.85
N MET A 19 2.42 1.36 -3.15
CA MET A 19 0.98 1.52 -3.27
C MET A 19 0.56 2.04 -4.65
N GLY A 20 1.26 3.05 -5.17
CA GLY A 20 0.95 3.63 -6.48
C GLY A 20 1.25 2.68 -7.63
N ALA A 21 2.32 1.89 -7.53
CA ALA A 21 2.66 0.92 -8.55
C ALA A 21 1.72 -0.29 -8.50
N THR A 22 1.51 -0.90 -7.33
CA THR A 22 0.76 -2.16 -7.24
C THR A 22 -0.74 -1.96 -7.15
N GLY A 23 -1.19 -0.81 -6.66
CA GLY A 23 -2.55 -0.60 -6.21
C GLY A 23 -2.99 -1.48 -5.03
N ILE A 24 -2.05 -2.28 -4.51
CA ILE A 24 -2.27 -3.19 -3.39
C ILE A 24 -1.71 -2.50 -2.15
N GLY A 25 -2.58 -1.71 -1.50
CA GLY A 25 -2.40 -1.35 -0.10
C GLY A 25 -2.87 -2.51 0.79
N ALA A 26 -3.85 -2.25 1.66
CA ALA A 26 -4.52 -3.26 2.48
C ALA A 26 -5.41 -4.25 1.67
N GLY A 27 -5.60 -4.02 0.36
CA GLY A 27 -6.42 -4.84 -0.54
C GLY A 27 -5.85 -6.23 -0.91
N LEU A 28 -4.93 -6.77 -0.11
CA LEU A 28 -4.24 -8.04 -0.36
C LEU A 28 -5.21 -9.20 -0.63
N LEU A 29 -6.31 -9.27 0.13
CA LEU A 29 -7.34 -10.28 -0.04
C LEU A 29 -8.39 -9.90 -1.08
N SER A 30 -8.71 -8.61 -1.20
CA SER A 30 -9.76 -8.12 -2.09
C SER A 30 -9.45 -8.38 -3.55
N VAL A 31 -8.21 -8.14 -4.00
CA VAL A 31 -7.82 -8.31 -5.40
C VAL A 31 -8.02 -9.76 -5.91
N PRO A 32 -7.47 -10.82 -5.27
CA PRO A 32 -7.68 -12.18 -5.75
C PRO A 32 -9.14 -12.63 -5.67
N LEU A 33 -9.91 -12.20 -4.66
CA LEU A 33 -11.33 -12.53 -4.56
C LEU A 33 -12.17 -11.86 -5.66
N LEU A 34 -11.85 -10.62 -6.00
CA LEU A 34 -12.52 -9.90 -7.10
C LEU A 34 -12.18 -10.52 -8.46
N ILE A 35 -10.92 -10.93 -8.67
CA ILE A 35 -10.55 -11.70 -9.87
C ILE A 35 -11.31 -13.03 -9.92
N TYR A 36 -11.41 -13.72 -8.78
CA TYR A 36 -12.19 -14.96 -8.69
C TYR A 36 -13.68 -14.74 -9.00
N SER A 37 -14.23 -13.56 -8.70
CA SER A 37 -15.59 -13.18 -9.08
C SER A 37 -15.78 -12.90 -10.58
N GLY A 38 -14.71 -12.93 -11.37
CA GLY A 38 -14.74 -12.74 -12.83
C GLY A 38 -14.35 -11.34 -13.30
N LEU A 39 -13.92 -10.45 -12.41
CA LEU A 39 -13.38 -9.14 -12.79
C LEU A 39 -12.02 -9.30 -13.44
N SER A 40 -11.74 -8.45 -14.43
CA SER A 40 -10.37 -8.30 -14.90
C SER A 40 -9.50 -7.75 -13.78
N PHE A 41 -8.21 -8.02 -13.90
CA PHE A 41 -7.23 -7.58 -12.93
C PHE A 41 -7.25 -6.08 -12.66
N LYS A 42 -7.28 -5.27 -13.72
CA LYS A 42 -7.30 -3.81 -13.62
C LYS A 42 -8.57 -3.31 -12.91
N GLU A 43 -9.71 -3.97 -13.15
CA GLU A 43 -10.96 -3.67 -12.44
C GLU A 43 -10.87 -4.05 -10.95
N ALA A 44 -10.34 -5.25 -10.63
CA ALA A 44 -10.17 -5.72 -9.27
C ALA A 44 -9.28 -4.78 -8.43
N VAL A 45 -8.17 -4.30 -9.00
CA VAL A 45 -7.29 -3.30 -8.37
C VAL A 45 -8.02 -1.98 -8.19
N SER A 46 -8.73 -1.49 -9.21
CA SER A 46 -9.47 -0.21 -9.14
C SER A 46 -10.55 -0.22 -8.06
N VAL A 47 -11.35 -1.31 -7.99
CA VAL A 47 -12.36 -1.49 -6.95
C VAL A 47 -11.71 -1.56 -5.56
N SER A 48 -10.61 -2.31 -5.43
CA SER A 48 -9.88 -2.40 -4.16
C SER A 48 -9.35 -1.04 -3.71
N MET A 49 -8.82 -0.21 -4.62
CA MET A 49 -8.37 1.14 -4.30
C MET A 49 -9.51 2.02 -3.77
N LEU A 50 -10.67 2.00 -4.43
CA LEU A 50 -11.85 2.77 -3.98
C LEU A 50 -12.34 2.30 -2.60
N MET A 51 -12.36 0.99 -2.37
CA MET A 51 -12.71 0.41 -1.08
C MET A 51 -11.73 0.83 0.03
N GLN A 52 -10.44 0.92 -0.28
CA GLN A 52 -9.43 1.37 0.66
C GLN A 52 -9.55 2.86 0.97
N LEU A 53 -9.79 3.69 -0.04
CA LEU A 53 -9.85 5.14 0.09
C LEU A 53 -11.03 5.62 0.94
N LEU A 54 -12.22 5.06 0.69
CA LEU A 54 -13.44 5.57 1.30
C LEU A 54 -13.85 4.73 2.52
N PRO A 55 -14.47 3.54 2.37
CA PRO A 55 -15.06 2.85 3.52
C PRO A 55 -14.00 2.43 4.54
N GLN A 56 -12.86 1.90 4.10
CA GLN A 56 -11.82 1.45 5.03
C GLN A 56 -11.18 2.63 5.77
N SER A 57 -10.71 3.65 5.05
CA SER A 57 -9.98 4.76 5.67
C SER A 57 -10.87 5.62 6.57
N ILE A 58 -12.12 5.90 6.16
CA ILE A 58 -13.06 6.71 6.96
C ILE A 58 -13.38 6.00 8.28
N LEU A 59 -13.79 4.73 8.23
CA LEU A 59 -14.13 3.96 9.42
C LEU A 59 -12.90 3.69 10.30
N GLY A 60 -11.75 3.42 9.68
CA GLY A 60 -10.49 3.22 10.38
C GLY A 60 -10.05 4.46 11.16
N VAL A 61 -10.01 5.63 10.52
CA VAL A 61 -9.64 6.89 11.18
C VAL A 61 -10.62 7.23 12.31
N LYS A 62 -11.92 6.98 12.12
CA LYS A 62 -12.92 7.19 13.17
C LYS A 62 -12.65 6.29 14.39
N ASN A 63 -12.35 5.02 14.17
CA ASN A 63 -12.17 4.05 15.26
C ASN A 63 -10.83 4.23 16.00
N TYR A 64 -9.78 4.68 15.31
CA TYR A 64 -8.44 4.85 15.87
C TYR A 64 -8.08 6.31 16.12
N TRP A 65 -9.06 7.21 16.20
CA TRP A 65 -8.83 8.66 16.23
C TRP A 65 -7.84 9.10 17.32
N ASP A 66 -8.01 8.56 18.53
CA ASP A 66 -7.20 8.94 19.69
C ASP A 66 -5.75 8.39 19.63
N GLU A 67 -5.51 7.38 18.79
CA GLU A 67 -4.19 6.76 18.59
C GLU A 67 -3.37 7.47 17.47
N ILE A 68 -3.97 8.44 16.77
CA ILE A 68 -3.32 9.08 15.62
C ILE A 68 -2.20 10.03 16.08
N GLN A 69 -0.96 9.66 15.76
CA GLN A 69 0.19 10.55 15.88
C GLN A 69 0.26 11.54 14.70
N TRP A 70 -0.55 12.60 14.74
CA TRP A 70 -0.72 13.59 13.67
C TRP A 70 0.58 14.07 13.02
N GLY A 71 1.61 14.36 13.82
CA GLY A 71 2.90 14.81 13.30
C GLY A 71 3.58 13.77 12.39
N VAL A 72 3.57 12.50 12.79
CA VAL A 72 4.14 11.39 11.99
C VAL A 72 3.25 11.15 10.78
N SER A 73 1.93 11.04 11.00
CA SER A 73 0.95 10.78 9.95
C SER A 73 1.04 11.78 8.81
N LEU A 74 1.11 13.09 9.10
CA LEU A 74 1.21 14.12 8.07
C LEU A 74 2.49 14.01 7.23
N ARG A 75 3.63 13.73 7.86
CA ARG A 75 4.91 13.56 7.13
C ARG A 75 4.87 12.35 6.20
N VAL A 76 4.33 11.24 6.68
CA VAL A 76 4.15 10.02 5.87
C VAL A 76 3.17 10.27 4.74
N ILE A 77 2.04 10.94 4.99
CA ILE A 77 1.04 11.26 3.96
C ILE A 77 1.66 12.11 2.86
N ILE A 78 2.33 13.22 3.20
CA ILE A 78 2.91 14.13 2.22
C ILE A 78 3.94 13.42 1.33
N SER A 79 4.83 12.64 1.94
CA SER A 79 5.84 11.88 1.19
C SER A 79 5.24 10.73 0.38
N SER A 80 4.17 10.10 0.89
CA SER A 80 3.45 9.04 0.16
C SER A 80 2.73 9.55 -1.07
N ILE A 81 2.22 10.78 -1.09
CA ILE A 81 1.59 11.36 -2.28
C ILE A 81 2.60 11.42 -3.43
N LEU A 82 3.81 11.88 -3.15
CA LEU A 82 4.91 11.89 -4.13
C LEU A 82 5.26 10.46 -4.56
N GLY A 83 5.35 9.53 -3.60
CA GLY A 83 5.64 8.14 -3.88
C GLY A 83 4.57 7.49 -4.78
N ILE A 84 3.29 7.70 -4.48
CA ILE A 84 2.15 7.17 -5.24
C ILE A 84 2.18 7.68 -6.67
N TYR A 85 2.44 8.97 -6.86
CA TYR A 85 2.57 9.55 -8.19
C TYR A 85 3.70 8.87 -8.99
N ILE A 86 4.88 8.73 -8.39
CA ILE A 86 6.03 8.06 -9.02
C ILE A 86 5.71 6.59 -9.34
N GLY A 87 5.15 5.85 -8.38
CA GLY A 87 4.81 4.44 -8.54
C GLY A 87 3.76 4.21 -9.63
N SER A 88 2.69 5.01 -9.64
CA SER A 88 1.63 4.95 -10.66
C SER A 88 2.16 5.33 -12.04
N TYR A 89 3.04 6.33 -12.11
CA TYR A 89 3.69 6.74 -13.35
C TYR A 89 4.55 5.61 -13.94
N ILE A 90 5.30 4.88 -13.12
CA ILE A 90 6.14 3.74 -13.55
C ILE A 90 5.29 2.66 -14.24
N VAL A 91 4.12 2.34 -13.67
CA VAL A 91 3.25 1.30 -14.20
C VAL A 91 2.46 1.79 -15.41
N THR A 92 1.92 3.01 -15.36
CA THR A 92 1.11 3.58 -16.46
C THR A 92 1.95 3.78 -17.74
N ASN A 93 3.24 4.09 -17.62
CA ASN A 93 4.14 4.22 -18.76
C ASN A 93 4.77 2.88 -19.21
N ASN A 94 4.30 1.73 -18.69
CA ASN A 94 4.85 0.40 -18.98
C ASN A 94 6.37 0.29 -18.74
N ILE A 95 6.93 1.09 -17.82
CA ILE A 95 8.36 1.03 -17.47
C ILE A 95 8.65 -0.31 -16.77
N ILE A 96 7.69 -0.79 -15.97
CA ILE A 96 7.72 -2.12 -15.33
C ILE A 96 6.46 -2.86 -15.75
N SER A 97 6.59 -4.12 -16.18
CA SER A 97 5.43 -4.94 -16.52
C SER A 97 4.63 -5.30 -15.28
N GLU A 98 3.30 -5.38 -15.41
CA GLU A 98 2.40 -5.79 -14.33
C GLU A 98 2.85 -7.13 -13.74
N ILE A 99 3.24 -8.11 -14.57
CA ILE A 99 3.74 -9.41 -14.12
C ILE A 99 4.97 -9.29 -13.20
N MET A 100 5.91 -8.40 -13.52
CA MET A 100 7.12 -8.23 -12.71
C MET A 100 6.81 -7.60 -11.35
N LEU A 101 5.89 -6.64 -11.34
CA LEU A 101 5.47 -5.97 -10.11
C LEU A 101 4.84 -6.97 -9.11
N TYR A 102 4.03 -7.91 -9.62
CA TYR A 102 3.38 -8.91 -8.78
C TYR A 102 4.34 -9.99 -8.30
N LYS A 103 5.40 -10.31 -9.07
CA LYS A 103 6.49 -11.16 -8.58
C LYS A 103 7.19 -10.50 -7.38
N ILE A 104 7.50 -9.21 -7.48
CA ILE A 104 8.12 -8.44 -6.39
C ILE A 104 7.21 -8.43 -5.17
N LEU A 105 5.92 -8.15 -5.35
CA LEU A 105 4.94 -8.16 -4.27
C LEU A 105 4.82 -9.55 -3.62
N THR A 106 4.75 -10.62 -4.42
CA THR A 106 4.67 -12.00 -3.91
C THR A 106 5.87 -12.35 -3.03
N ILE A 107 7.07 -12.00 -3.48
CA ILE A 107 8.30 -12.19 -2.71
C ILE A 107 8.22 -11.41 -1.39
N PHE A 108 7.84 -10.13 -1.45
CA PHE A 108 7.70 -9.28 -0.25
C PHE A 108 6.71 -9.87 0.76
N LEU A 109 5.53 -10.28 0.30
CA LEU A 109 4.50 -10.89 1.14
C LEU A 109 4.96 -12.19 1.78
N PHE A 110 5.71 -13.01 1.05
CA PHE A 110 6.28 -14.26 1.59
C PHE A 110 7.25 -13.96 2.74
N PHE A 111 8.13 -12.97 2.57
CA PHE A 111 9.02 -12.52 3.65
C PHE A 111 8.26 -11.92 4.83
N SER A 112 7.25 -11.07 4.58
CA SER A 112 6.40 -10.51 5.65
C SER A 112 5.68 -11.62 6.42
N SER A 113 5.18 -12.64 5.73
CA SER A 113 4.54 -13.80 6.35
C SER A 113 5.49 -14.56 7.26
N ILE A 114 6.72 -14.83 6.80
CA ILE A 114 7.75 -15.49 7.62
C ILE A 114 8.07 -14.66 8.86
N TYR A 115 8.26 -13.35 8.68
CA TYR A 115 8.55 -12.44 9.78
C TYR A 115 7.44 -12.44 10.85
N PHE A 116 6.17 -12.40 10.43
CA PHE A 116 5.04 -12.43 11.37
C PHE A 116 4.93 -13.76 12.11
N TYR A 117 5.16 -14.88 11.42
CA TYR A 117 5.15 -16.20 12.05
C TYR A 117 6.15 -16.28 13.21
N PHE A 118 7.38 -15.81 13.02
CA PHE A 118 8.41 -15.90 14.06
C PHE A 118 8.24 -14.92 15.23
N ASN A 119 7.68 -13.73 14.99
CA ASN A 119 7.58 -12.71 16.04
C ASN A 119 6.26 -12.72 16.83
N PHE A 120 5.17 -13.21 16.24
CA PHE A 120 3.84 -13.12 16.85
C PHE A 120 3.15 -14.48 17.05
N TRP A 121 3.49 -15.50 16.26
CA TRP A 121 2.84 -16.81 16.33
C TRP A 121 3.65 -17.85 17.11
N LYS A 122 4.97 -17.64 17.21
CA LYS A 122 5.87 -18.48 17.99
C LYS A 122 6.01 -17.97 19.42
#